data_AF-A0A0C9T8I4-F1
#
_entry.id   AF-A0A0C9T8I4-F1
#
_cell.length_a   1.000
_cell.length_b   1.000
_cell.length_c   1.000
_cell.angle_alpha   90.00
_cell.angle_beta   90.00
_cell.angle_gamma   90.00
#
_symmetry.space_group_name_H-M   'P 1'
#
loop_
_entity.id
_entity.type
_entity.pdbx_description
1 polymer ?
#
loop_
_entity_poly.entity_id
_entity_poly.type
_entity_poly.pdbx_seq_one_letter_code
_entity_poly.pdbx_strand_id
1 'polypeptide(L)' 'DNGPPFIQALDVLASRYNIHHIHISPYNSQANGIIERRHYDVCEAIIKSAEGDESRWYHSAHSVFWAEQVTIGKST' A
#
# COMPACT_ATOMS: atom_id res chain seq x y z
N ASP A 1 -2.56 -4.61 -8.53
CA ASP A 1 -2.80 -6.04 -8.83
C ASP A 1 -4.13 -6.18 -9.57
N ASN A 2 -4.36 -7.30 -10.23
CA ASN A 2 -5.53 -7.57 -11.09
C ASN A 2 -6.67 -8.28 -10.33
N GLY A 3 -6.78 -8.08 -9.02
CA GLY A 3 -7.84 -8.67 -8.21
C GLY A 3 -9.24 -8.23 -8.71
N PRO A 4 -10.24 -9.14 -8.74
CA PRO A 4 -11.59 -8.80 -9.20
C PRO A 4 -12.23 -7.56 -8.55
N PRO A 5 -12.01 -7.28 -7.24
CA PRO A 5 -12.53 -6.06 -6.62
C PRO A 5 -11.92 -4.77 -7.19
N PHE A 6 -10.63 -4.79 -7.55
CA PHE A 6 -9.94 -3.62 -8.08
C PHE A 6 -10.38 -3.30 -9.51
N ILE A 7 -10.57 -4.34 -10.34
CA ILE A 7 -11.05 -4.17 -11.72
C ILE A 7 -12.42 -3.49 -11.71
N GLN A 8 -13.37 -4.00 -10.93
CA GLN A 8 -14.71 -3.42 -10.84
C GLN A 8 -14.71 -1.98 -10.32
N ALA A 9 -13.91 -1.69 -9.29
CA ALA A 9 -13.79 -0.33 -8.77
C ALA A 9 -13.18 0.62 -9.80
N LEU A 10 -12.18 0.17 -10.57
CA LEU A 10 -11.52 0.98 -11.58
C LEU A 10 -12.41 1.24 -12.80
N ASP A 11 -13.32 0.34 -13.17
CA ASP A 11 -14.32 0.62 -14.20
C ASP A 11 -15.24 1.79 -13.82
N VAL A 12 -15.63 1.85 -12.54
CA VAL A 12 -16.41 2.98 -11.99
C VAL A 12 -15.58 4.27 -11.99
N LEU A 13 -14.30 4.20 -11.61
CA LEU A 13 -13.42 5.37 -11.59
C LEU A 13 -13.07 5.87 -13.01
N ALA A 14 -12.93 4.96 -13.97
CA ALA A 14 -12.68 5.28 -15.37
C ALA A 14 -13.87 6.05 -15.96
N SER A 15 -15.09 5.57 -15.72
CA SER A 15 -16.31 6.22 -16.24
C SER A 15 -16.59 7.59 -15.60
N ARG A 16 -16.33 7.75 -14.29
CA ARG A 16 -16.64 8.99 -13.57
C ARG A 16 -15.55 10.05 -13.62
N TYR A 17 -14.30 9.60 -13.59
CA TYR A 17 -13.14 10.48 -13.35
C TYR A 17 -12.02 10.29 -14.39
N ASN A 18 -12.20 9.43 -15.40
CA ASN A 18 -11.19 9.13 -16.41
C ASN A 18 -9.88 8.55 -15.81
N ILE A 19 -10.00 7.85 -14.68
CA ILE A 19 -8.89 7.15 -14.02
C ILE A 19 -8.89 5.69 -14.51
N HIS A 20 -7.91 5.34 -15.35
CA HIS A 20 -7.86 4.03 -16.01
C HIS A 20 -6.99 3.03 -15.24
N HIS A 21 -7.38 1.76 -15.30
CA HIS A 21 -6.58 0.68 -14.74
C HIS A 21 -5.33 0.42 -15.59
N ILE A 22 -4.16 0.41 -14.97
CA ILE A 22 -2.93 -0.10 -15.58
C ILE A 22 -2.87 -1.61 -15.35
N HIS A 23 -3.11 -2.39 -16.40
CA HIS A 23 -3.03 -3.85 -16.34
C HIS A 23 -1.57 -4.31 -16.26
N ILE A 24 -1.24 -5.01 -15.19
CA ILE A 24 0.01 -5.77 -15.09
C ILE A 24 -0.20 -7.15 -15.72
N SER A 25 0.83 -7.72 -16.34
CA SER A 25 0.72 -9.08 -16.88
C SER A 25 0.52 -10.08 -15.74
N PRO A 26 -0.24 -11.17 -15.96
CA PRO A 26 -0.32 -12.28 -15.01
C PRO A 26 1.08 -12.76 -14.62
N TYR A 27 1.27 -13.11 -13.35
CA TYR A 27 2.54 -13.61 -12.78
C TYR A 27 3.72 -12.61 -12.79
N ASN A 28 3.48 -11.31 -13.02
CA ASN A 28 4.49 -10.26 -12.88
C ASN A 28 4.28 -9.44 -11.58
N SER A 29 4.32 -10.12 -10.44
CA SER A 29 4.19 -9.46 -9.13
C SER A 29 5.30 -8.44 -8.87
N GLN A 30 6.48 -8.61 -9.49
CA GLN A 30 7.58 -7.66 -9.42
C GLN A 30 7.20 -6.24 -9.89
N ALA A 31 6.20 -6.10 -10.78
CA ALA A 31 5.66 -4.80 -11.16
C ALA A 31 5.08 -4.02 -9.96
N ASN A 32 4.59 -4.71 -8.94
CA ASN A 32 4.11 -4.12 -7.69
C ASN A 32 5.22 -4.04 -6.61
N GLY A 33 6.43 -4.53 -6.88
CA GLY A 33 7.46 -4.75 -5.86
C GLY A 33 7.88 -3.49 -5.09
N ILE A 34 7.81 -2.31 -5.71
CA ILE A 34 8.06 -1.02 -5.02
C ILE A 34 7.00 -0.77 -3.94
N ILE A 35 5.73 -1.04 -4.27
CA ILE A 35 4.60 -0.86 -3.36
C ILE A 35 4.62 -1.96 -2.29
N GLU A 36 4.88 -3.22 -2.67
CA GLU A 36 4.92 -4.35 -1.74
C GLU A 36 6.00 -4.19 -0.67
N ARG A 37 7.20 -3.70 -1.05
CA ARG A 37 8.28 -3.44 -0.09
C ARG A 37 7.92 -2.33 0.89
N ARG A 38 7.43 -1.19 0.39
CA ARG A 38 6.97 -0.07 1.23
C ARG A 38 5.84 -0.51 2.16
N HIS A 39 4.91 -1.33 1.66
CA HIS A 39 3.81 -1.86 2.44
C HIS A 39 4.29 -2.75 3.58
N TYR A 40 5.28 -3.61 3.33
CA TYR A 40 5.90 -4.43 4.37
C TYR A 40 6.51 -3.59 5.48
N ASP A 41 7.32 -2.57 5.12
CA ASP A 41 7.97 -1.68 6.09
C ASP A 41 6.94 -0.93 6.95
N VAL A 42 5.85 -0.45 6.35
CA VAL A 42 4.75 0.21 7.07
C VAL A 42 4.05 -0.74 8.02
N CYS A 43 3.69 -1.95 7.58
CA CYS A 43 3.04 -2.94 8.43
C CYS A 43 3.94 -3.33 9.62
N GLU A 44 5.23 -3.55 9.37
CA GLU A 44 6.19 -3.86 10.43
C GLU A 44 6.33 -2.72 11.44
N ALA A 45 6.40 -1.48 10.96
CA ALA A 45 6.46 -0.29 11.81
C ALA A 45 5.19 -0.09 12.64
N ILE A 46 4.01 -0.39 12.10
CA ILE A 46 2.73 -0.35 12.83
C ILE A 46 2.73 -1.36 13.97
N ILE A 47 3.11 -2.61 13.71
CA ILE A 47 3.15 -3.66 14.75
C ILE A 47 4.19 -3.34 15.83
N LYS A 48 5.39 -2.88 15.43
CA LYS A 48 6.42 -2.43 16.39
C LYS A 48 5.92 -1.27 17.25
N SER A 49 5.20 -0.32 16.66
CA SER A 49 4.62 0.82 17.37
C SER A 49 3.40 0.46 18.22
N ALA A 50 2.82 -0.73 18.02
CA ALA A 50 1.76 -1.29 18.86
C ALA A 50 2.30 -2.26 19.91
N GLU A 51 3.63 -2.27 20.15
CA GLU A 51 4.30 -3.19 21.08
C GLU A 51 4.07 -4.68 20.75
N GLY A 52 3.81 -4.99 19.48
CA GLY A 52 3.49 -6.34 19.03
C GLY A 52 2.02 -6.74 19.18
N ASP A 53 1.15 -5.88 19.73
CA ASP A 53 -0.28 -6.14 19.82
C ASP A 53 -0.99 -5.77 18.51
N GLU A 54 -1.20 -6.79 17.66
CA GLU A 54 -1.91 -6.63 16.39
C GLU A 54 -3.32 -6.06 16.56
N SER A 55 -4.00 -6.30 17.69
CA SER A 55 -5.37 -5.80 17.89
C SER A 55 -5.44 -4.27 18.00
N ARG A 56 -4.31 -3.62 18.29
CA ARG A 56 -4.19 -2.18 18.55
C ARG A 56 -3.51 -1.41 17.41
N TRP A 57 -3.27 -2.07 16.27
CA TRP A 57 -2.59 -1.50 15.11
C TRP A 57 -3.13 -0.12 14.68
N TYR A 58 -4.45 0.07 14.76
CA TYR A 58 -5.14 1.28 14.31
C TYR A 58 -4.75 2.52 15.12
N HIS A 59 -4.32 2.34 16.38
CA HIS A 59 -3.85 3.45 17.21
C HIS A 59 -2.55 4.04 16.68
N SER A 60 -1.64 3.22 16.15
CA SER A 60 -0.31 3.64 15.72
C SER A 60 -0.23 3.93 14.21
N ALA A 61 -1.23 3.51 13.43
CA ALA A 61 -1.25 3.66 11.98
C ALA A 61 -1.01 5.10 11.51
N HIS A 62 -1.72 6.08 12.07
CA HIS A 62 -1.60 7.49 11.67
C HIS A 62 -0.18 8.04 11.89
N SER A 63 0.43 7.74 13.04
CA SER A 63 1.79 8.16 13.37
C SER A 63 2.82 7.53 12.44
N VAL A 64 2.64 6.26 12.07
CA VAL A 64 3.54 5.55 11.16
C VAL A 64 3.45 6.12 9.75
N PHE A 65 2.25 6.38 9.21
CA PHE A 65 2.10 7.02 7.90
C PHE A 65 2.73 8.40 7.86
N TRP A 66 2.57 9.20 8.93
CA TRP A 66 3.26 10.48 9.04
C TRP A 66 4.78 10.30 9.01
N ALA A 67 5.31 9.38 9.84
CA ALA A 67 6.74 9.10 9.89
C ALA A 67 7.29 8.64 8.54
N GLU A 68 6.57 7.82 7.79
CA GLU A 68 6.95 7.35 6.45
C GLU A 68 7.10 8.50 5.44
N GLN A 69 6.21 9.48 5.52
CA GLN A 69 6.25 10.67 4.65
C GLN A 69 7.38 11.64 5.01
N VAL A 70 7.71 11.79 6.30
CA VAL A 70 8.74 12.75 6.75
C VAL A 70 10.14 12.17 6.85
N THR A 71 10.27 10.83 6.88
CA THR A 71 11.57 10.18 6.99
C THR A 71 12.27 10.18 5.63
N ILE A 72 13.43 10.83 5.55
CA ILE A 72 14.27 10.81 4.35
C ILE A 72 14.79 9.38 4.16
N GLY A 73 14.27 8.70 3.14
CA GLY A 73 14.83 7.44 2.69
C GLY A 73 16.20 7.65 2.07
N LYS A 74 17.17 6.79 2.37
CA LYS A 74 18.41 6.74 1.59
C LYS A 74 18.09 6.23 0.19
N SER A 75 18.36 7.05 -0.83
CA SER A 75 18.39 6.57 -2.22
C SER A 75 19.64 5.72 -2.39
N THR A 76 19.44 4.41 -2.56
CA THR A 76 20.49 3.46 -2.95
C THR A 76 20.67 3.44 -4.46
#